data_AF-A0A942JCF2-F1
#
_entry.id   AF-A0A942JCF2-F1
#
_cell.length_a   1.000
_cell.length_b   1.000
_cell.length_c   1.000
_cell.angle_alpha   90.00
_cell.angle_beta   90.00
_cell.angle_gamma   90.00
#
_symmetry.space_group_name_H-M   'P 1'
#
loop_
_entity.id
_entity.type
_entity.pdbx_description
1 polymer ?
#
loop_
_entity_poly.entity_id
_entity_poly.type
_entity_poly.pdbx_seq_one_letter_code
_entity_poly.pdbx_strand_id
1 'polypeptide(L)'
;LASIEREGNRYRNGSLVAYWHSYYNGLPIYGDTGVAMMFNDSGLVEYKRRLYSSVHPAGAPFMVGDFKEAVISALAIIEDKGLLPAAGTPYLLEEIELVYVAVQTTSPSRIVPAWVIRINGLDLLINARDLSWLEGVNR
;
A
#
# COMPACT_ATOMS: atom_id res chain seq x y z
N LEU A 1 53.59 -10.64 -19.49
CA LEU A 1 52.99 -9.40 -20.04
C LEU A 1 51.98 -9.83 -21.10
N ALA A 2 50.72 -9.99 -20.71
CA ALA A 2 49.62 -10.18 -21.64
C ALA A 2 48.62 -9.06 -21.34
N SER A 3 48.53 -8.12 -22.26
CA SER A 3 47.57 -7.02 -22.25
C SER A 3 46.19 -7.58 -22.55
N ILE A 4 45.28 -7.46 -21.59
CA ILE A 4 43.85 -7.67 -21.85
C ILE A 4 43.31 -6.36 -22.41
N GLU A 5 42.86 -6.44 -23.66
CA GLU A 5 42.24 -5.37 -24.41
C GLU A 5 41.05 -4.76 -23.65
N ARG A 6 41.09 -3.43 -23.47
CA ARG A 6 39.93 -2.65 -23.06
C ARG A 6 39.12 -2.33 -24.30
N GLU A 7 38.17 -3.19 -24.66
CA GLU A 7 37.01 -2.76 -25.43
C GLU A 7 35.84 -3.72 -25.20
N GLY A 8 34.68 -3.15 -24.82
CA GLY A 8 33.41 -3.89 -24.76
C GLY A 8 32.71 -3.89 -23.40
N ASN A 9 32.07 -2.77 -23.03
CA ASN A 9 30.62 -2.76 -22.81
C ASN A 9 30.11 -1.35 -22.52
N ARG A 10 29.66 -0.68 -23.57
CA ARG A 10 28.59 0.32 -23.49
C ARG A 10 27.33 -0.43 -23.02
N TYR A 11 26.52 0.16 -22.13
CA TYR A 11 25.32 -0.40 -21.45
C TYR A 11 25.53 -1.08 -20.07
N ARG A 12 26.19 -0.42 -19.10
CA ARG A 12 26.23 -0.85 -17.69
C ARG A 12 25.54 0.11 -16.70
N ASN A 13 24.32 0.53 -17.02
CA ASN A 13 23.53 1.46 -16.19
C ASN A 13 22.12 0.91 -15.89
N GLY A 14 21.93 -0.41 -15.90
CA GLY A 14 20.67 -0.99 -15.45
C GLY A 14 20.60 -0.95 -13.93
N SER A 15 19.73 -0.12 -13.36
CA SER A 15 19.33 -0.27 -11.96
C SER A 15 18.04 -1.07 -11.88
N LEU A 16 18.03 -2.09 -11.02
CA LEU A 16 16.84 -2.87 -10.67
C LEU A 16 16.47 -2.52 -9.25
N VAL A 17 15.18 -2.29 -8.99
CA VAL A 17 14.68 -2.07 -7.63
C VAL A 17 13.69 -3.17 -7.29
N ALA A 18 13.91 -3.83 -6.16
CA ALA A 18 13.01 -4.84 -5.61
C ALA A 18 12.42 -4.32 -4.30
N TYR A 19 11.10 -4.53 -4.14
CA TYR A 19 10.35 -4.09 -2.97
C TYR A 19 9.66 -5.29 -2.30
N TRP A 20 9.65 -5.30 -0.97
CA TRP A 20 8.88 -6.24 -0.16
C TRP A 20 7.98 -5.45 0.79
N HIS A 21 6.69 -5.76 0.77
CA HIS A 21 5.74 -5.18 1.71
C HIS A 21 5.91 -5.77 3.11
N SER A 22 5.64 -4.97 4.13
CA SER A 22 5.51 -5.48 5.48
C SER A 22 4.13 -6.11 5.68
N TYR A 23 4.08 -7.19 6.45
CA TYR A 23 2.84 -7.89 6.79
C TYR A 23 2.69 -7.99 8.31
N TYR A 24 1.45 -7.95 8.77
CA TYR A 24 1.07 -8.23 10.14
C TYR A 24 -0.12 -9.19 10.13
N ASN A 25 -0.05 -10.29 10.89
CA ASN A 25 -1.08 -11.34 10.90
C ASN A 25 -1.53 -11.83 9.51
N GLY A 26 -0.60 -11.89 8.54
CA GLY A 26 -0.88 -12.33 7.18
C GLY A 26 -1.50 -11.28 6.25
N LEU A 27 -1.73 -10.05 6.72
CA LEU A 27 -2.25 -8.94 5.92
C LEU A 27 -1.16 -7.87 5.68
N PRO A 28 -1.12 -7.24 4.50
CA PRO A 28 -0.12 -6.23 4.20
C PRO A 28 -0.38 -4.92 4.97
N ILE A 29 0.67 -4.14 5.18
CA ILE A 29 0.60 -2.78 5.72
C ILE A 29 0.56 -1.78 4.57
N TYR A 30 -0.55 -1.06 4.43
CA TYR A 30 -0.77 -0.07 3.39
C TYR A 30 0.14 1.15 3.53
N GLY A 31 0.64 1.66 2.40
CA GLY A 31 1.60 2.78 2.35
C GLY A 31 3.02 2.41 2.83
N ASP A 32 3.24 1.15 3.22
CA ASP A 32 4.56 0.68 3.60
C ASP A 32 5.30 0.01 2.44
N THR A 33 6.54 0.47 2.24
CA THR A 33 7.48 -0.09 1.27
C THR A 33 8.43 -1.10 1.90
N GLY A 34 8.21 -1.45 3.18
CA GLY A 34 8.88 -2.50 3.95
C GLY A 34 10.39 -2.53 3.75
N VAL A 35 10.83 -3.32 2.78
CA VAL A 35 12.22 -3.37 2.31
C VAL A 35 12.30 -2.91 0.86
N ALA A 36 13.20 -1.98 0.57
CA ALA A 36 13.60 -1.61 -0.79
C ALA A 36 15.08 -1.95 -1.01
N MET A 37 15.38 -2.62 -2.11
CA MET A 37 16.74 -2.99 -2.51
C MET A 37 16.99 -2.52 -3.93
N MET A 38 18.10 -1.81 -4.15
CA MET A 38 18.54 -1.43 -5.49
C MET A 38 19.78 -2.24 -5.87
N PHE A 39 19.76 -2.81 -7.07
CA PHE A 39 20.85 -3.58 -7.65
C PHE A 39 21.34 -2.90 -8.93
N ASN A 40 22.62 -3.06 -9.24
CA ASN A 40 23.18 -2.80 -10.56
C ASN A 40 24.12 -3.94 -10.98
N ASP A 41 24.90 -3.73 -12.04
CA ASP A 41 25.81 -4.75 -12.58
C ASP A 41 26.92 -5.18 -11.60
N SER A 42 27.13 -4.43 -10.51
CA SER A 42 28.07 -4.75 -9.44
C SER A 42 27.41 -5.45 -8.24
N GLY A 43 26.09 -5.66 -8.26
CA GLY A 43 25.32 -6.28 -7.18
C GLY A 43 24.43 -5.28 -6.43
N LEU A 44 24.16 -5.55 -5.15
CA LEU A 44 23.34 -4.70 -4.28
C LEU A 44 24.08 -3.38 -3.99
N VAL A 45 23.44 -2.25 -4.30
CA VAL A 45 24.01 -0.90 -4.10
C VAL A 45 23.30 -0.10 -3.00
N GLU A 46 22.00 -0.33 -2.80
CA GLU A 46 21.24 0.34 -1.75
C GLU A 46 20.27 -0.63 -1.09
N TYR A 47 20.13 -0.51 0.22
CA TYR A 47 19.17 -1.26 1.02
C TYR A 47 18.53 -0.32 2.04
N LYS A 48 17.20 -0.27 2.04
CA LYS A 48 16.40 0.47 3.01
C LYS A 48 15.36 -0.46 3.60
N ARG A 49 15.21 -0.44 4.93
CA ARG A 49 14.21 -1.23 5.64
C ARG A 49 13.49 -0.39 6.69
N ARG A 50 12.16 -0.53 6.72
CA ARG A 50 11.30 -0.07 7.81
C ARG A 50 10.99 -1.24 8.74
N LEU A 51 10.98 -0.95 10.04
CA LEU A 51 10.68 -1.92 11.09
C LEU A 51 9.51 -1.39 11.91
N TYR A 52 8.53 -2.26 12.13
CA TYR A 52 7.39 -1.99 12.98
C TYR A 52 7.53 -2.83 14.25
N SER A 53 7.31 -2.19 15.40
CA SER A 53 7.20 -2.86 16.69
C SER A 53 5.89 -2.46 17.34
N SER A 54 5.15 -3.43 17.85
CA SER A 54 3.95 -3.14 18.63
C SER A 54 4.33 -2.63 20.01
N VAL A 55 3.96 -1.40 20.33
CA VAL A 55 4.17 -0.82 21.68
C VAL A 55 3.06 -1.24 22.64
N HIS A 56 1.90 -1.63 22.10
CA HIS A 56 0.72 -2.04 22.85
C HIS A 56 0.26 -3.44 22.43
N PRO A 57 -0.40 -4.20 23.33
CA PRO A 57 -1.06 -5.44 22.94
C PRO A 57 -2.14 -5.17 21.90
N ALA A 58 -2.36 -6.14 21.00
CA ALA A 58 -3.48 -6.09 20.07
C ALA A 58 -4.81 -5.99 20.84
N GLY A 59 -5.75 -5.23 20.29
CA GLY A 59 -7.11 -5.18 20.83
C GLY A 59 -7.82 -6.54 20.71
N ALA A 60 -8.99 -6.66 21.33
CA ALA A 60 -9.83 -7.84 21.18
C ALA A 60 -10.11 -8.12 19.69
N PRO A 61 -10.08 -9.40 19.27
CA PRO A 61 -10.44 -9.77 17.91
C PRO A 61 -11.90 -9.38 17.63
N PHE A 62 -12.16 -9.00 16.40
CA PHE A 62 -13.50 -8.65 15.94
C PHE A 62 -13.70 -9.16 14.50
N MET A 63 -14.96 -9.30 14.12
CA MET A 63 -15.33 -9.64 12.75
C MET A 63 -15.16 -8.42 11.85
N VAL A 64 -14.41 -8.56 10.77
CA VAL A 64 -14.34 -7.54 9.72
C VAL A 64 -15.66 -7.50 8.95
N GLY A 65 -16.07 -6.31 8.54
CA GLY A 65 -17.20 -6.11 7.64
C GLY A 65 -16.94 -6.75 6.28
N ASP A 66 -18.00 -7.19 5.61
CA ASP A 66 -17.90 -7.90 4.34
C ASP A 66 -17.41 -6.96 3.21
N PHE A 67 -16.68 -7.52 2.24
CA PHE A 67 -16.14 -6.73 1.14
C PHE A 67 -17.24 -6.04 0.32
N LYS A 68 -18.43 -6.64 0.20
CA LYS A 68 -19.56 -6.03 -0.51
C LYS A 68 -20.06 -4.78 0.20
N GLU A 69 -20.15 -4.83 1.52
CA GLU A 69 -20.55 -3.69 2.33
C GLU A 69 -19.50 -2.57 2.26
N ALA A 70 -18.21 -2.92 2.25
CA ALA A 70 -17.13 -1.96 2.04
C ALA A 70 -17.20 -1.28 0.67
N VAL A 71 -17.50 -2.02 -0.41
CA VAL A 71 -17.71 -1.46 -1.76
C VAL A 71 -18.93 -0.55 -1.80
N ILE A 72 -20.04 -0.93 -1.17
CA ILE A 72 -21.25 -0.09 -1.07
C ILE A 72 -20.91 1.23 -0.34
N SER A 73 -20.19 1.16 0.79
CA SER A 73 -19.73 2.36 1.50
C SER A 73 -18.82 3.23 0.62
N ALA A 74 -17.90 2.63 -0.13
CA ALA A 74 -17.02 3.36 -1.05
C ALA A 74 -17.81 4.11 -2.14
N LEU A 75 -18.80 3.46 -2.76
CA LEU A 75 -19.67 4.11 -3.75
C LEU A 75 -20.49 5.25 -3.14
N ALA A 76 -21.05 5.05 -1.94
CA ALA A 76 -21.78 6.10 -1.23
C ALA A 76 -20.89 7.32 -0.93
N ILE A 77 -19.61 7.11 -0.59
CA ILE A 77 -18.63 8.18 -0.39
C ILE A 77 -18.34 8.92 -1.70
N ILE A 78 -18.17 8.19 -2.82
CA ILE A 78 -17.94 8.79 -4.14
C ILE A 78 -19.11 9.69 -4.53
N GLU A 79 -20.34 9.21 -4.34
CA GLU A 79 -21.57 9.96 -4.61
C GLU A 79 -21.68 11.21 -3.72
N ASP A 80 -21.49 11.07 -2.41
CA ASP A 80 -21.57 12.16 -1.42
C ASP A 80 -20.53 13.25 -1.68
N LYS A 81 -19.30 12.87 -2.04
CA LYS A 81 -18.19 13.80 -2.29
C LYS A 81 -18.19 14.36 -3.71
N GLY A 82 -19.14 13.95 -4.56
CA GLY A 82 -19.20 14.39 -5.96
C GLY A 82 -18.00 13.94 -6.80
N LEU A 83 -17.36 12.83 -6.41
CA LEU A 83 -16.21 12.23 -7.10
C LEU A 83 -16.64 11.30 -8.25
N LEU A 84 -17.85 11.51 -8.75
CA LEU A 84 -18.45 10.72 -9.81
C LEU A 84 -17.58 10.79 -11.07
N PRO A 85 -17.44 9.66 -11.77
CA PRO A 85 -16.76 9.67 -13.06
C PRO A 85 -17.55 10.52 -14.07
N ALA A 86 -16.88 10.97 -15.14
CA ALA A 86 -17.50 11.78 -16.18
C ALA A 86 -18.76 11.08 -16.74
N ALA A 87 -19.79 11.87 -17.07
CA ALA A 87 -21.07 11.34 -17.54
C ALA A 87 -20.88 10.29 -18.66
N GLY A 88 -21.48 9.11 -18.48
CA GLY A 88 -21.36 7.98 -19.41
C GLY A 88 -20.16 7.07 -19.17
N THR A 89 -19.28 7.39 -18.21
CA THR A 89 -18.16 6.52 -17.83
C THR A 89 -18.63 5.49 -16.80
N PRO A 90 -18.44 4.18 -17.04
CA PRO A 90 -18.79 3.16 -16.05
C PRO A 90 -17.86 3.19 -14.84
N TYR A 91 -18.31 2.61 -13.73
CA TYR A 91 -17.43 2.31 -12.60
C TYR A 91 -16.57 1.09 -12.92
N LEU A 92 -15.25 1.24 -12.84
CA LEU A 92 -14.28 0.16 -12.91
C LEU A 92 -13.69 -0.08 -11.51
N LEU A 93 -13.93 -1.26 -10.97
CA LEU A 93 -13.34 -1.72 -9.72
C LEU A 93 -11.97 -2.37 -10.02
N GLU A 94 -10.91 -1.74 -9.54
CA GLU A 94 -9.52 -2.10 -9.86
C GLU A 94 -8.84 -2.87 -8.74
N GLU A 95 -9.19 -2.58 -7.48
CA GLU A 95 -8.57 -3.20 -6.30
C GLU A 95 -9.59 -3.35 -5.18
N ILE A 96 -9.58 -4.52 -4.53
CA ILE A 96 -10.24 -4.79 -3.25
C ILE A 96 -9.26 -5.60 -2.41
N GLU A 97 -8.71 -5.01 -1.36
CA GLU A 97 -7.76 -5.70 -0.49
C GLU A 97 -8.01 -5.35 0.98
N LEU A 98 -7.94 -6.35 1.86
CA LEU A 98 -7.94 -6.13 3.30
C LEU A 98 -6.50 -5.90 3.78
N VAL A 99 -6.26 -4.75 4.38
CA VAL A 99 -4.91 -4.29 4.76
C VAL A 99 -4.91 -3.78 6.20
N TYR A 100 -3.72 -3.55 6.73
CA TYR A 100 -3.50 -2.73 7.92
C TYR A 100 -3.04 -1.34 7.50
N VAL A 101 -3.59 -0.30 8.12
CA VAL A 101 -3.23 1.08 7.79
C VAL A 101 -2.93 1.89 9.04
N ALA A 102 -1.88 2.70 8.97
CA ALA A 102 -1.52 3.63 10.03
C ALA A 102 -2.44 4.86 9.98
N VAL A 103 -3.24 5.07 11.02
CA VAL A 103 -4.03 6.29 11.20
C VAL A 103 -3.28 7.24 12.13
N GLN A 104 -3.22 8.51 11.73
CA GLN A 104 -2.61 9.54 12.57
C GLN A 104 -3.45 9.77 13.81
N THR A 105 -2.85 9.52 14.96
CA THR A 105 -3.38 9.83 16.30
C THR A 105 -2.39 10.78 16.97
N THR A 106 -2.73 11.31 18.15
CA THR A 106 -1.87 12.23 18.95
C THR A 106 -0.59 11.59 19.50
N SER A 107 -0.12 10.48 18.92
CA SER A 107 0.95 9.58 19.38
C SER A 107 0.51 8.59 20.47
N PRO A 108 0.86 7.28 20.36
CA PRO A 108 1.52 6.62 19.22
C PRO A 108 0.55 6.36 18.06
N SER A 109 1.07 6.36 16.82
CA SER A 109 0.32 6.00 15.61
C SER A 109 -0.37 4.65 15.78
N ARG A 110 -1.67 4.61 15.52
CA ARG A 110 -2.45 3.38 15.62
C ARG A 110 -2.52 2.73 14.25
N ILE A 111 -2.30 1.43 14.19
CA ILE A 111 -2.56 0.65 12.97
C ILE A 111 -3.93 -0.02 13.13
N VAL A 112 -4.79 0.12 12.12
CA VAL A 112 -6.15 -0.43 12.10
C VAL A 112 -6.37 -1.23 10.81
N PRO A 113 -7.17 -2.31 10.81
CA PRO A 113 -7.52 -2.99 9.58
C PRO A 113 -8.48 -2.13 8.75
N ALA A 114 -8.29 -2.12 7.44
CA ALA A 114 -9.07 -1.35 6.49
C ALA A 114 -9.20 -2.10 5.16
N TRP A 115 -10.27 -1.83 4.42
CA TRP A 115 -10.41 -2.20 3.02
C TRP A 115 -9.84 -1.11 2.13
N VAL A 116 -8.92 -1.48 1.24
CA VAL A 116 -8.52 -0.66 0.10
C VAL A 116 -9.49 -0.95 -1.03
N ILE A 117 -10.22 0.06 -1.46
CA ILE A 117 -11.13 -0.02 -2.61
C ILE A 117 -10.63 0.98 -3.65
N ARG A 118 -10.16 0.50 -4.80
CA ARG A 118 -9.80 1.36 -5.93
C ARG A 118 -10.89 1.33 -6.99
N ILE A 119 -11.50 2.47 -7.26
CA ILE A 119 -12.52 2.62 -8.30
C ILE A 119 -12.12 3.77 -9.22
N ASN A 120 -11.97 3.50 -10.53
CA ASN A 120 -11.57 4.51 -11.53
C ASN A 120 -10.30 5.30 -11.13
N GLY A 121 -9.29 4.64 -10.56
CA GLY A 121 -8.06 5.25 -10.08
C GLY A 121 -8.16 5.95 -8.72
N LEU A 122 -9.35 6.05 -8.12
CA LEU A 122 -9.55 6.65 -6.79
C LEU A 122 -9.35 5.59 -5.70
N ASP A 123 -8.34 5.79 -4.86
CA ASP A 123 -8.09 4.96 -3.68
C ASP A 123 -8.98 5.42 -2.50
N LEU A 124 -9.83 4.53 -2.00
CA LEU A 124 -10.66 4.72 -0.82
C LEU A 124 -10.26 3.73 0.26
N LEU A 125 -10.00 4.24 1.46
CA LEU A 125 -9.69 3.43 2.63
C LEU A 125 -10.90 3.38 3.56
N ILE A 126 -11.49 2.20 3.68
CA ILE A 126 -12.70 1.98 4.48
C ILE A 126 -12.33 1.20 5.73
N ASN A 127 -12.62 1.71 6.92
CA ASN A 127 -12.35 1.03 8.18
C ASN A 127 -13.06 -0.33 8.20
N ALA A 128 -12.30 -1.41 8.42
CA ALA A 128 -12.85 -2.76 8.29
C ALA A 128 -13.81 -3.14 9.44
N ARG A 129 -13.93 -2.32 10.50
CA ARG A 129 -14.81 -2.60 11.63
C ARG A 129 -16.18 -1.94 11.49
N ASP A 130 -16.20 -0.66 11.13
CA ASP A 130 -17.40 0.17 11.14
C ASP A 130 -17.77 0.70 9.75
N LEU A 131 -16.98 0.34 8.73
CA LEU A 131 -17.17 0.71 7.33
C LEU A 131 -17.17 2.23 7.09
N SER A 132 -16.58 3.00 8.01
CA SER A 132 -16.38 4.43 7.88
C SER A 132 -15.19 4.77 6.98
N TRP A 133 -15.23 5.96 6.36
CA TRP A 133 -14.11 6.45 5.56
C TRP A 133 -12.93 6.87 6.44
N LEU A 134 -11.73 6.41 6.11
CA LEU A 134 -10.47 6.85 6.74
C LEU A 134 -9.86 8.02 5.94
N GLU A 135 -10.42 9.22 6.14
CA GLU A 135 -9.92 10.44 5.50
C GLU A 135 -8.47 10.77 5.90
N GLY A 136 -7.71 11.38 4.98
CA GLY A 136 -6.36 11.92 5.27
C GLY A 136 -5.24 10.88 5.39
N VAL A 137 -5.51 9.63 5.05
CA VAL A 137 -4.51 8.56 5.03
C VAL A 137 -3.88 8.49 3.64
N ASN A 138 -2.71 9.10 3.48
CA ASN A 138 -1.96 9.10 2.22
C ASN A 138 -1.04 7.88 2.09
N ARG A 139 -0.79 7.47 0.84
CA ARG A 139 0.27 6.51 0.47
C ARG A 139 1.67 7.06 0.72
#